data_AF-A0A7K3L917-F1
#
_entry.id   AF-A0A7K3L917-F1
#
_cell.length_a   1.000
_cell.length_b   1.000
_cell.length_c   1.000
_cell.angle_alpha   90.00
_cell.angle_beta   90.00
_cell.angle_gamma   90.00
#
_symmetry.space_group_name_H-M   'P 1'
#
loop_
_entity.id
_entity.type
_entity.pdbx_description
1 polymer ?
#
loop_
_entity_poly.entity_id
_entity_poly.type
_entity_poly.pdbx_seq_one_letter_code
_entity_poly.pdbx_strand_id
1 'polypeptide(L)'
;MTRPAATPGQTIGPFFGYALPFDRCDELVPPGSPGAIRLHGAVTDGGGQPVPDALLEIWQAGADGTVPTIPTALRRDRRSFTGWGRAPTDTEGRYSFTTVKPGAPQNSTPFVAVTIFARGLLNRLFTRAYLPGDQLHADRLLSSVPADRP
;
A
#
# COMPACT_ATOMS: atom_id res chain seq x y z
N MET A 1 16.07 31.21 10.27
CA MET A 1 14.80 30.62 10.74
C MET A 1 15.00 29.12 10.90
N THR A 2 14.76 28.57 12.08
CA THR A 2 14.95 27.12 12.36
C THR A 2 13.74 26.36 11.82
N ARG A 3 13.97 25.31 11.03
CA ARG A 3 12.89 24.47 10.51
C ARG A 3 12.19 23.78 11.69
N PRO A 4 10.85 23.85 11.80
CA PRO A 4 10.14 23.16 12.89
C PRO A 4 10.36 21.65 12.80
N ALA A 5 10.38 21.00 13.97
CA ALA A 5 10.43 19.55 14.06
C ALA A 5 9.13 18.94 13.52
N ALA A 6 9.21 17.74 12.94
CA ALA A 6 8.02 17.01 12.50
C ALA A 6 7.19 16.59 13.70
N THR A 7 5.86 16.69 13.59
CA THR A 7 4.94 16.22 14.63
C THR A 7 5.17 14.73 14.91
N PRO A 8 5.29 14.31 16.18
CA PRO A 8 5.44 12.91 16.53
C PRO A 8 4.29 12.06 15.99
N GLY A 9 4.61 10.87 15.47
CA GLY A 9 3.59 9.89 15.09
C GLY A 9 2.82 9.39 16.31
N GLN A 10 1.57 9.01 16.09
CA GLN A 10 0.72 8.33 17.07
C GLN A 10 0.03 7.15 16.37
N THR A 11 -0.44 6.21 17.18
CA THR A 11 -1.25 5.10 16.67
C THR A 11 -2.53 5.61 16.03
N ILE A 12 -2.99 4.87 15.01
CA ILE A 12 -4.29 5.10 14.37
C ILE A 12 -5.46 4.81 15.32
N GLY A 13 -5.23 4.00 16.36
CA GLY A 13 -6.26 3.53 17.29
C GLY A 13 -7.28 2.58 16.63
N PRO A 14 -8.24 2.03 17.40
CA PRO A 14 -9.16 1.02 16.89
C PRO A 14 -10.37 1.60 16.10
N PHE A 15 -10.55 2.92 16.06
CA PHE A 15 -11.79 3.55 15.58
C PHE A 15 -11.68 4.27 14.23
N PHE A 16 -10.63 3.99 13.44
CA PHE A 16 -10.45 4.65 12.14
C PHE A 16 -11.55 4.34 11.11
N GLY A 17 -12.28 3.25 11.30
CA GLY A 17 -13.33 2.78 10.38
C GLY A 17 -14.42 3.80 10.09
N TYR A 18 -14.64 4.77 10.99
CA TYR A 18 -15.64 5.83 10.83
C TYR A 18 -15.12 7.04 10.04
N ALA A 19 -13.81 7.20 9.89
CA ALA A 19 -13.21 8.45 9.42
C ALA A 19 -12.35 8.29 8.16
N LEU A 20 -11.69 7.14 8.00
CA LEU A 20 -10.65 6.96 7.00
C LEU A 20 -11.10 6.19 5.73
N PRO A 21 -11.90 5.12 5.82
CA PRO A 21 -12.46 4.49 4.63
C PRO A 21 -13.39 5.44 3.86
N PHE A 22 -13.44 5.28 2.54
CA PHE A 22 -14.35 6.01 1.64
C PHE A 22 -14.80 5.07 0.51
N ASP A 23 -15.78 5.49 -0.29
CA ASP A 23 -16.31 4.65 -1.38
C ASP A 23 -15.19 4.15 -2.29
N ARG A 24 -15.07 2.82 -2.41
CA ARG A 24 -14.10 2.13 -3.28
C ARG A 24 -12.65 2.53 -3.02
N CYS A 25 -12.29 2.74 -1.75
CA CYS A 25 -10.94 3.16 -1.36
C CYS A 25 -9.86 2.12 -1.70
N ASP A 26 -10.23 0.85 -1.81
CA ASP A 26 -9.38 -0.28 -2.18
C ASP A 26 -9.22 -0.48 -3.70
N GLU A 27 -9.96 0.28 -4.50
CA GLU A 27 -9.95 0.17 -5.96
C GLU A 27 -9.15 1.31 -6.60
N LEU A 28 -7.90 1.04 -6.96
CA LEU A 28 -7.05 1.97 -7.69
C LEU A 28 -7.46 2.08 -9.17
N VAL A 29 -8.05 1.01 -9.70
CA VAL A 29 -8.79 0.95 -10.98
C VAL A 29 -10.13 0.23 -10.75
N PRO A 30 -11.15 0.48 -11.59
CA PRO A 30 -12.39 -0.29 -11.56
C PRO A 30 -12.15 -1.80 -11.74
N PRO A 31 -12.85 -2.67 -11.01
CA PRO A 31 -12.90 -4.11 -11.29
C PRO A 31 -13.27 -4.38 -12.75
N GLY A 32 -12.55 -5.29 -13.38
CA GLY A 32 -12.74 -5.63 -14.80
C GLY A 32 -12.04 -4.70 -15.79
N SER A 33 -11.34 -3.66 -15.33
CA SER A 33 -10.45 -2.86 -16.19
C SER A 33 -9.40 -3.76 -16.86
N PRO A 34 -9.06 -3.52 -18.14
CA PRO A 34 -7.98 -4.26 -18.81
C PRO A 34 -6.67 -4.20 -18.01
N GLY A 35 -6.04 -5.35 -17.78
CA GLY A 35 -4.80 -5.44 -17.00
C GLY A 35 -4.96 -5.26 -15.48
N ALA A 36 -6.19 -5.23 -14.96
CA ALA A 36 -6.43 -5.21 -13.53
C ALA A 36 -5.96 -6.50 -12.86
N ILE A 37 -5.34 -6.36 -11.70
CA ILE A 37 -4.88 -7.44 -10.82
C ILE A 37 -5.42 -7.21 -9.41
N ARG A 38 -5.45 -8.29 -8.63
CA ARG A 38 -5.80 -8.25 -7.21
C ARG A 38 -4.55 -8.40 -6.34
N LEU A 39 -4.20 -7.34 -5.61
CA LEU A 39 -3.19 -7.41 -4.57
C LEU A 39 -3.88 -7.70 -3.24
N HIS A 40 -3.59 -8.84 -2.61
CA HIS A 40 -4.24 -9.26 -1.38
C HIS A 40 -3.26 -9.98 -0.46
N GLY A 41 -3.61 -10.10 0.81
CA GLY A 41 -2.79 -10.75 1.82
C GLY A 41 -3.47 -10.71 3.19
N ALA A 42 -2.71 -11.03 4.24
CA ALA A 42 -3.14 -10.92 5.63
C ALA A 42 -2.09 -10.18 6.46
N VAL A 43 -2.55 -9.43 7.47
CA VAL A 43 -1.71 -8.83 8.50
C VAL A 43 -1.81 -9.69 9.75
N THR A 44 -0.67 -10.17 10.24
CA THR A 44 -0.56 -10.96 11.47
C THR A 44 0.37 -10.29 12.46
N ASP A 45 0.16 -10.54 13.75
CA ASP A 45 1.09 -10.15 14.80
C ASP A 45 2.30 -11.11 14.90
N GLY A 46 3.19 -10.86 15.88
CA GLY A 46 4.36 -11.70 16.10
C GLY A 46 4.06 -13.13 16.59
N GLY A 47 2.82 -13.39 17.04
CA GLY A 47 2.31 -14.73 17.36
C GLY A 47 1.55 -15.39 16.21
N GLY A 48 1.53 -14.77 15.03
CA GLY A 48 0.80 -15.25 13.86
C GLY A 48 -0.71 -15.06 13.95
N GLN A 49 -1.22 -14.31 14.93
CA GLN A 49 -2.65 -14.04 15.06
C GLN A 49 -3.08 -12.95 14.07
N PRO A 50 -4.28 -13.06 13.46
CA PRO A 50 -4.78 -12.04 12.54
C PRO A 50 -4.98 -10.69 13.25
N VAL A 51 -4.66 -9.60 12.55
CA VAL A 51 -4.86 -8.23 13.03
C VAL A 51 -6.09 -7.63 12.34
N PRO A 52 -7.28 -7.62 13.00
CA PRO A 52 -8.53 -7.19 12.38
C PRO A 52 -8.74 -5.67 12.41
N ASP A 53 -7.83 -4.93 13.05
CA ASP A 53 -7.87 -3.48 13.21
C ASP A 53 -6.65 -2.81 12.55
N ALA A 54 -6.23 -3.36 11.40
CA ALA A 54 -5.22 -2.76 10.57
C ALA A 54 -5.84 -1.98 9.39
N LEU A 55 -5.12 -0.96 8.96
CA LEU A 55 -5.41 -0.19 7.76
C LEU A 55 -4.15 -0.16 6.90
N LEU A 56 -4.29 -0.59 5.66
CA LEU A 56 -3.22 -0.53 4.69
C LEU A 56 -3.47 0.61 3.71
N GLU A 57 -2.41 1.30 3.35
CA GLU A 57 -2.39 2.19 2.18
C GLU A 57 -1.37 1.68 1.19
N ILE A 58 -1.70 1.78 -0.10
CA ILE A 58 -0.75 1.50 -1.16
C ILE A 58 -0.54 2.73 -2.05
N TRP A 59 0.68 2.91 -2.51
CA TRP A 59 1.04 3.90 -3.54
C TRP A 59 1.91 3.23 -4.61
N GLN A 60 1.61 3.42 -5.88
CA GLN A 60 2.37 2.82 -6.99
C GLN A 60 2.27 3.60 -8.30
N ALA A 61 3.19 3.29 -9.22
CA ALA A 61 3.11 3.72 -10.61
C ALA A 61 2.06 2.92 -11.41
N GLY A 62 1.59 3.48 -12.51
CA GLY A 62 0.75 2.79 -13.48
C GLY A 62 1.53 1.75 -14.27
N ALA A 63 0.84 1.03 -15.16
CA ALA A 63 1.45 -0.01 -15.99
C ALA A 63 2.57 0.51 -16.91
N ASP A 64 2.55 1.79 -17.24
CA ASP A 64 3.56 2.51 -18.03
C ASP A 64 4.74 3.03 -17.19
N GLY A 65 4.72 2.84 -15.87
CA GLY A 65 5.74 3.37 -14.95
C GLY A 65 5.50 4.83 -14.54
N THR A 66 4.42 5.47 -14.99
CA THR A 66 4.07 6.84 -14.61
C THR A 66 3.37 6.85 -13.25
N VAL A 67 3.80 7.74 -12.34
CA VAL A 67 3.10 7.95 -11.06
C VAL A 67 2.00 8.99 -11.26
N PRO A 68 0.72 8.66 -10.99
CA PRO A 68 -0.38 9.62 -11.12
C PRO A 68 -0.20 10.79 -10.15
N THR A 69 -0.44 12.01 -10.65
CA THR A 69 -0.45 13.25 -9.85
C THR A 69 -1.88 13.77 -9.62
N ILE A 70 -2.86 12.89 -9.71
CA ILE A 70 -4.29 13.25 -9.73
C ILE A 70 -4.72 13.76 -8.34
N PRO A 71 -5.25 14.99 -8.22
CA PRO A 71 -5.68 15.56 -6.93
C PRO A 71 -6.86 14.82 -6.27
N THR A 72 -7.60 14.03 -7.04
CA THR A 72 -8.85 13.39 -6.63
C THR A 72 -8.70 11.91 -6.25
N ALA A 73 -7.55 11.47 -5.74
CA ALA A 73 -7.39 10.07 -5.32
C ALA A 73 -8.49 9.62 -4.33
N LEU A 74 -9.03 10.54 -3.51
CA LEU A 74 -10.14 10.27 -2.57
C LEU A 74 -11.54 10.20 -3.22
N ARG A 75 -11.68 10.57 -4.50
CA ARG A 75 -12.94 10.50 -5.26
C ARG A 75 -12.74 9.63 -6.49
N ARG A 76 -13.24 8.39 -6.45
CA ARG A 76 -13.13 7.46 -7.57
C ARG A 76 -14.04 7.89 -8.71
N ASP A 77 -13.45 8.32 -9.83
CA ASP A 77 -14.18 8.66 -11.07
C ASP A 77 -14.63 7.41 -11.86
N ARG A 78 -14.23 6.22 -11.38
CA ARG A 78 -14.53 4.90 -11.94
C ARG A 78 -14.00 4.71 -13.36
N ARG A 79 -12.97 5.45 -13.76
CA ARG A 79 -12.37 5.38 -15.09
C ARG A 79 -10.84 5.41 -15.03
N SER A 80 -10.29 6.20 -14.13
CA SER A 80 -8.86 6.51 -14.10
C SER A 80 -8.12 5.66 -13.07
N PHE A 81 -6.88 5.31 -13.39
CA PHE A 81 -5.93 4.81 -12.41
C PHE A 81 -5.48 5.93 -11.48
N THR A 82 -5.62 5.72 -10.18
CA THR A 82 -5.36 6.77 -9.17
C THR A 82 -4.00 6.70 -8.53
N GLY A 83 -3.28 5.58 -8.65
CA GLY A 83 -1.95 5.40 -8.04
C GLY A 83 -1.99 5.12 -6.53
N TRP A 84 -3.12 5.34 -5.86
CA TRP A 84 -3.24 5.19 -4.41
C TRP A 84 -4.58 4.63 -3.98
N GLY A 85 -4.55 3.84 -2.92
CA GLY A 85 -5.76 3.37 -2.25
C GLY A 85 -5.49 2.94 -0.83
N ARG A 86 -6.57 2.60 -0.14
CA ARG A 86 -6.59 2.21 1.25
C ARG A 86 -7.55 1.03 1.45
N ALA A 87 -7.16 0.05 2.26
CA ALA A 87 -8.00 -1.09 2.59
C ALA A 87 -7.89 -1.42 4.09
N PRO A 88 -9.00 -1.44 4.84
CA PRO A 88 -9.02 -2.01 6.17
C PRO A 88 -8.86 -3.53 6.09
N THR A 89 -8.38 -4.15 7.17
CA THR A 89 -8.44 -5.60 7.29
C THR A 89 -9.83 -6.09 7.71
N ASP A 90 -10.17 -7.31 7.32
CA ASP A 90 -11.35 -8.02 7.84
C ASP A 90 -11.06 -8.71 9.19
N THR A 91 -12.04 -9.42 9.75
CA THR A 91 -11.90 -10.13 11.03
C THR A 91 -10.82 -11.21 11.04
N GLU A 92 -10.38 -11.67 9.87
CA GLU A 92 -9.31 -12.64 9.70
C GLU A 92 -8.00 -11.97 9.28
N GLY A 93 -7.90 -10.64 9.43
CA GLY A 93 -6.72 -9.85 9.13
C GLY A 93 -6.45 -9.67 7.64
N ARG A 94 -7.38 -10.04 6.76
CA ARG A 94 -7.17 -9.99 5.31
C ARG A 94 -7.44 -8.62 4.73
N TYR A 95 -6.65 -8.24 3.73
CA TYR A 95 -6.88 -7.05 2.92
C TYR A 95 -6.86 -7.39 1.43
N SER A 96 -7.44 -6.51 0.62
CA SER A 96 -7.48 -6.66 -0.83
C SER A 96 -7.50 -5.29 -1.50
N PHE A 97 -6.86 -5.18 -2.66
CA PHE A 97 -6.90 -4.03 -3.54
C PHE A 97 -7.12 -4.48 -4.99
N THR A 98 -7.88 -3.68 -5.75
CA THR A 98 -7.96 -3.81 -7.21
C THR A 98 -7.06 -2.76 -7.84
N THR A 99 -5.98 -3.19 -8.52
CA THR A 99 -4.97 -2.29 -9.08
C THR A 99 -4.45 -2.82 -10.42
N VAL A 100 -3.35 -2.27 -10.95
CA VAL A 100 -2.63 -2.77 -12.12
C VAL A 100 -1.26 -3.30 -11.69
N LYS A 101 -0.62 -4.12 -12.53
CA LYS A 101 0.81 -4.42 -12.36
C LYS A 101 1.59 -3.12 -12.58
N PRO A 102 2.39 -2.64 -11.60
CA PRO A 102 3.16 -1.42 -11.79
C PRO A 102 4.23 -1.64 -12.86
N GLY A 103 4.39 -0.64 -13.72
CA GLY A 103 5.56 -0.51 -14.59
C GLY A 103 6.76 0.02 -13.82
N ALA A 104 7.93 -0.03 -14.45
CA ALA A 104 9.19 0.43 -13.89
C ALA A 104 9.32 1.96 -14.02
N PRO A 105 9.25 2.76 -12.93
CA PRO A 105 9.54 4.18 -13.05
C PRO A 105 11.03 4.36 -13.34
N GLN A 106 11.38 5.06 -14.43
CA GLN A 106 12.74 5.49 -14.75
C GLN A 106 13.81 4.38 -14.66
N ASN A 107 13.55 3.20 -15.25
CA ASN A 107 14.45 2.02 -15.23
C ASN A 107 14.73 1.43 -13.83
N SER A 108 13.81 1.59 -12.89
CA SER A 108 13.87 0.90 -11.58
C SER A 108 13.05 -0.38 -11.54
N THR A 109 13.24 -1.21 -10.52
CA THR A 109 12.41 -2.40 -10.32
C THR A 109 11.00 -1.99 -9.89
N PRO A 110 9.93 -2.45 -10.56
CA PRO A 110 8.56 -2.12 -10.17
C PRO A 110 8.22 -2.63 -8.77
N PHE A 111 7.55 -1.79 -7.98
CA PHE A 111 7.08 -2.13 -6.65
C PHE A 111 5.77 -1.41 -6.31
N VAL A 112 5.07 -1.92 -5.32
CA VAL A 112 3.96 -1.24 -4.63
C VAL A 112 4.48 -0.79 -3.27
N ALA A 113 4.47 0.51 -2.99
CA ALA A 113 4.74 1.01 -1.64
C ALA A 113 3.53 0.68 -0.76
N VAL A 114 3.78 0.13 0.43
CA VAL A 114 2.73 -0.25 1.38
C VAL A 114 3.01 0.46 2.70
N THR A 115 1.98 1.10 3.25
CA THR A 115 1.99 1.67 4.59
C THR A 115 0.98 0.93 5.45
N ILE A 116 1.40 0.48 6.64
CA ILE A 116 0.54 -0.27 7.56
C ILE A 116 0.34 0.55 8.83
N PHE A 117 -0.92 0.72 9.20
CA PHE A 117 -1.36 1.26 10.47
C PHE A 117 -2.12 0.18 11.23
N ALA A 118 -1.96 0.11 12.55
CA ALA A 118 -2.74 -0.77 13.40
C ALA A 118 -2.76 -0.23 14.84
N ARG A 119 -3.70 -0.71 15.66
CA ARG A 119 -3.65 -0.46 17.09
C ARG A 119 -2.34 -1.01 17.67
N GLY A 120 -1.71 -0.25 18.55
CA GLY A 120 -0.43 -0.62 19.16
C GLY A 120 0.81 -0.31 18.30
N LEU A 121 0.65 -0.02 17.00
CA LEU A 121 1.72 0.58 16.21
C LEU A 121 1.80 2.08 16.49
N LEU A 122 2.81 2.49 17.27
CA LEU A 122 3.06 3.90 17.64
C LEU A 122 3.49 4.75 16.43
N ASN A 123 4.03 4.11 15.40
CA ASN A 123 4.29 4.73 14.11
C ASN A 123 3.92 3.74 13.01
N ARG A 124 3.51 4.28 11.87
CA ARG A 124 3.18 3.49 10.69
C ARG A 124 4.41 2.74 10.18
N LEU A 125 4.21 1.53 9.68
CA LEU A 125 5.26 0.74 9.05
C LEU A 125 5.25 1.00 7.56
N PHE A 126 6.44 1.17 6.98
CA PHE A 126 6.64 1.29 5.54
C PHE A 126 7.30 0.03 5.02
N THR A 127 6.76 -0.53 3.95
CA THR A 127 7.35 -1.66 3.23
C THR A 127 7.10 -1.53 1.72
N ARG A 128 7.68 -2.44 0.94
CA ARG A 128 7.45 -2.56 -0.49
C ARG A 128 7.03 -3.99 -0.82
N ALA A 129 6.01 -4.13 -1.65
CA ALA A 129 5.69 -5.39 -2.30
C ALA A 129 6.27 -5.37 -3.73
N TYR A 130 7.17 -6.31 -4.00
CA TYR A 130 7.70 -6.55 -5.33
C TYR A 130 6.91 -7.66 -6.01
N LEU A 131 6.73 -7.57 -7.32
CA LEU A 131 6.13 -8.66 -8.09
C LEU A 131 7.21 -9.62 -8.57
N PRO A 132 6.93 -10.93 -8.67
CA PRO A 132 7.88 -11.89 -9.22
C PRO A 132 8.36 -11.48 -10.61
N GLY A 133 9.66 -11.59 -10.87
CA GLY A 133 10.26 -11.29 -12.16
C GLY A 133 11.79 -11.25 -12.14
N ASP A 134 12.37 -11.16 -13.33
CA ASP A 134 13.81 -11.39 -13.52
C ASP A 134 14.69 -10.26 -12.98
N GLN A 135 14.16 -9.05 -12.77
CA GLN A 135 14.93 -7.85 -12.41
C GLN A 135 15.04 -7.57 -10.91
N LEU A 136 14.52 -8.44 -10.04
CA LEU A 136 14.52 -8.22 -8.58
C LEU A 136 15.93 -8.07 -8.01
N HIS A 137 16.88 -8.85 -8.51
CA HIS A 137 18.27 -8.84 -8.05
C HIS A 137 19.02 -7.52 -8.33
N ALA A 138 18.49 -6.68 -9.23
CA ALA A 138 19.07 -5.38 -9.54
C ALA A 138 18.54 -4.25 -8.63
N ASP A 139 17.50 -4.50 -7.81
CA ASP A 139 16.95 -3.49 -6.90
C ASP A 139 17.84 -3.30 -5.67
N ARG A 140 18.44 -2.12 -5.55
CA ARG A 140 19.37 -1.80 -4.44
C ARG A 140 18.76 -1.91 -3.06
N LEU A 141 17.46 -1.61 -2.89
CA LEU A 141 16.81 -1.70 -1.59
C LEU A 141 16.52 -3.15 -1.23
N LEU A 142 16.05 -3.94 -2.20
CA LEU A 142 15.82 -5.37 -1.98
C LEU A 142 17.13 -6.10 -1.67
N SER A 143 18.21 -5.79 -2.41
CA SER A 143 19.54 -6.37 -2.18
C SER A 143 20.18 -5.95 -0.86
N SER A 144 19.70 -4.91 -0.19
CA SER A 144 20.23 -4.48 1.11
C SER A 144 19.55 -5.15 2.30
N VAL A 145 18.48 -5.91 2.08
CA VAL A 145 17.79 -6.66 3.14
C VAL A 145 18.58 -7.94 3.45
N PRO A 146 19.00 -8.17 4.71
CA PRO A 146 19.66 -9.41 5.11
C PRO A 146 18.77 -10.64 4.85
N ALA A 147 19.36 -11.72 4.35
CA ALA A 147 18.65 -12.93 3.94
C ALA A 147 18.01 -13.71 5.12
N ASP A 148 18.48 -13.46 6.34
CA ASP A 148 17.98 -14.04 7.59
C ASP A 148 16.79 -13.29 8.19
N ARG A 149 16.36 -12.18 7.56
CA ARG A 149 15.14 -11.49 7.94
C ARG A 149 13.92 -12.25 7.37
N PRO A 150 12.99 -12.73 8.22
CA PRO A 150 11.79 -13.42 7.76
C PRO A 150 10.87 -12.51 6.95
#